data_AF-A0A7C0WZS2-F1
#
_entry.id   AF-A0A7C0WZS2-F1
#
_cell.length_a   1.000
_cell.length_b   1.000
_cell.length_c   1.000
_cell.angle_alpha   90.00
_cell.angle_beta   90.00
_cell.angle_gamma   90.00
#
_symmetry.space_group_name_H-M   'P 1'
#
loop_
_entity.id
_entity.type
_entity.pdbx_description
1 polymer ?
#
loop_
_entity_poly.entity_id
_entity_poly.type
_entity_poly.pdbx_seq_one_letter_code
_entity_poly.pdbx_strand_id
1 'polypeptide(L)' 'MKKLHIANTEEVIRGDVTDVYFIRTESILKNTHQAKNVCMEIFLKSFPAAEYR' A
#
# COMPACT_ATOMS: atom_id res chain seq x y z
N MET A 1 14.34 -0.70 19.89
CA MET A 1 13.88 -1.74 18.94
C MET A 1 12.64 -2.40 19.53
N LYS A 2 11.61 -2.68 18.74
CA LYS A 2 10.43 -3.42 19.21
C LYS A 2 10.82 -4.86 19.56
N LYS A 3 10.08 -5.46 20.49
CA LYS A 3 10.26 -6.86 20.91
C LYS A 3 9.80 -7.87 19.84
N LEU A 4 8.89 -7.46 18.96
CA LEU A 4 8.33 -8.27 17.88
C LEU A 4 8.41 -7.49 16.56
N HIS A 5 8.65 -8.19 15.46
CA HIS A 5 8.66 -7.63 14.10
C HIS A 5 7.24 -7.53 13.53
N ILE A 6 6.39 -6.76 14.20
CA ILE A 6 5.01 -6.52 13.79
C ILE A 6 4.73 -5.02 13.68
N ALA A 7 3.88 -4.67 12.72
CA ALA A 7 3.29 -3.35 12.63
C ALA A 7 2.20 -3.20 13.71
N ASN A 8 2.17 -2.08 14.42
CA ASN A 8 1.03 -1.73 15.26
C ASN A 8 -0.06 -1.01 14.44
N THR A 9 -1.24 -0.89 15.03
CA THR A 9 -2.40 -0.24 14.41
C THR A 9 -2.07 1.18 13.93
N GLU A 10 -1.31 1.93 14.72
CA GLU A 10 -0.98 3.30 14.40
C GLU A 10 -0.03 3.42 13.19
N GLU A 11 0.94 2.50 13.05
CA GLU A 11 1.82 2.41 11.88
C GLU A 11 1.05 2.06 10.61
N VAL A 12 0.06 1.16 10.70
CA VAL A 12 -0.80 0.80 9.56
C VAL A 12 -1.66 2.00 9.13
N ILE A 13 -2.32 2.68 10.07
CA ILE A 13 -3.19 3.83 9.77
C ILE A 13 -2.39 5.00 9.19
N ARG A 14 -1.17 5.24 9.69
CA ARG A 14 -0.28 6.28 9.14
C ARG A 14 0.27 5.93 7.75
N GLY A 15 0.19 4.67 7.34
CA GLY A 15 0.79 4.20 6.10
C GLY A 15 2.29 3.94 6.18
N ASP A 16 2.86 3.83 7.40
CA ASP A 16 4.30 3.63 7.62
C ASP A 16 4.80 2.28 7.04
N VAL A 17 3.88 1.34 6.83
CA VAL A 17 4.15 -0.03 6.35
C VAL A 17 3.70 -0.27 4.91
N THR A 18 3.42 0.80 4.16
CA THR A 18 3.16 0.72 2.73
C THR A 18 4.45 0.55 1.92
N ASP A 19 4.33 0.10 0.68
CA ASP A 19 5.48 0.05 -0.22
C ASP A 19 6.00 1.47 -0.51
N VAL A 20 7.32 1.65 -0.41
CA VAL A 20 7.99 2.97 -0.52
C VAL A 20 7.65 3.72 -1.82
N TYR A 21 7.29 3.01 -2.90
CA TYR A 21 6.95 3.64 -4.17
C TYR A 21 5.69 4.48 -4.08
N PHE A 22 4.74 4.18 -3.18
CA PHE A 22 3.54 5.00 -3.00
C PHE A 22 3.90 6.40 -2.52
N ILE A 23 4.75 6.51 -1.49
CA ILE A 23 5.21 7.78 -0.92
C ILE A 23 6.01 8.58 -1.95
N ARG A 24 6.92 7.90 -2.68
CA ARG A 24 7.73 8.56 -3.72
C ARG A 24 6.88 9.09 -4.87
N THR A 25 5.89 8.31 -5.31
CA THR A 25 4.96 8.71 -6.37
C THR A 25 4.09 9.87 -5.92
N GLU A 26 3.56 9.81 -4.70
CA GLU A 26 2.76 10.90 -4.13
C GLU A 26 3.55 12.22 -4.08
N SER A 27 4.83 12.17 -3.69
CA SER A 27 5.72 13.35 -3.70
C SER A 27 5.89 13.93 -5.10
N ILE A 28 6.09 13.11 -6.13
CA ILE A 28 6.21 13.55 -7.52
C ILE A 28 4.90 14.20 -7.99
N LEU A 29 3.75 13.58 -7.73
CA LEU A 29 2.45 14.10 -8.14
C LEU A 29 2.14 15.45 -7.48
N LYS A 30 2.43 15.59 -6.18
CA LYS A 30 2.31 16.87 -5.45
C LYS A 30 3.20 17.96 -6.05
N ASN A 31 4.47 17.66 -6.31
CA ASN A 31 5.44 18.63 -6.84
C ASN A 31 5.14 19.05 -8.29
N THR A 32 4.58 18.13 -9.09
CA THR A 32 4.22 18.39 -10.49
C THR A 32 2.80 18.93 -10.67
N HIS A 33 2.07 19.19 -9.57
CA HIS A 33 0.69 19.68 -9.58
C HIS A 33 -0.26 18.79 -10.39
N GLN A 34 0.01 17.47 -10.41
CA GLN A 34 -0.81 16.48 -11.10
C GLN A 34 -1.84 15.89 -10.13
N ALA A 35 -3.01 16.51 -10.07
CA ALA A 35 -4.17 16.00 -9.34
C ALA A 35 -5.23 15.52 -10.33
N LYS A 36 -5.44 14.21 -10.40
CA LYS A 36 -6.49 13.58 -11.21
C LYS A 36 -7.42 12.78 -10.32
N ASN A 37 -8.72 12.88 -10.56
CA ASN A 37 -9.69 11.98 -9.96
C ASN A 37 -9.61 10.64 -10.70
N VAL A 38 -9.42 9.56 -9.94
CA VAL A 38 -9.27 8.21 -10.47
C VAL A 38 -10.24 7.26 -9.76
N CYS A 39 -10.65 6.20 -10.46
CA CYS A 39 -11.35 5.07 -9.88
C CYS A 39 -10.35 3.94 -9.67
N MET A 40 -10.37 3.30 -8.50
CA MET A 40 -9.58 2.12 -8.19
C MET A 40 -10.52 0.95 -7.98
N GLU A 41 -10.26 -0.15 -8.68
CA GLU A 41 -11.00 -1.39 -8.56
C GLU A 41 -10.06 -2.49 -8.04
N ILE A 42 -10.61 -3.40 -7.25
CA ILE A 42 -9.87 -4.53 -6.70
C ILE A 42 -10.36 -5.80 -7.39
N PHE A 43 -9.46 -6.51 -8.06
CA PHE A 43 -9.75 -7.77 -8.72
C PHE A 43 -8.83 -8.87 -8.18
N LEU A 44 -9.36 -10.08 -8.12
CA LEU A 44 -8.56 -11.27 -7.90
C LEU A 44 -7.82 -11.60 -9.20
N LYS A 45 -6.48 -11.68 -9.14
CA LYS A 45 -5.68 -12.15 -10.28
C LYS A 45 -5.85 -13.65 -10.50
N SER A 46 -5.94 -14.41 -9.41
CA SER A 46 -6.15 -15.85 -9.39
C SER A 46 -6.55 -16.31 -7.98
N PHE A 47 -7.17 -17.48 -7.89
CA PHE A 47 -7.33 -18.18 -6.62
C PHE A 47 -6.04 -18.94 -6.26
N PRO A 48 -5.85 -19.30 -4.97
CA PRO A 48 -4.80 -20.25 -4.57
C PRO A 48 -4.87 -21.54 -5.38
N ALA A 49 -3.72 -22.19 -5.58
CA ALA A 49 -3.64 -23.47 -6.26
C ALA A 49 -4.50 -24.52 -5.54
N ALA A 50 -5.01 -25.49 -6.29
CA ALA A 50 -5.95 -26.49 -5.77
C ALA A 50 -5.38 -27.31 -4.60
N GLU A 51 -4.06 -27.49 -4.55
CA GLU A 51 -3.33 -28.18 -3.48
C GLU A 51 -3.38 -27.49 -2.11
N TYR A 52 -3.77 -26.21 -2.06
CA TYR A 52 -3.93 -25.42 -0.82
C TYR A 52 -5.40 -25.26 -0.41
N ARG A 53 -6.33 -25.96 -1.07
CA ARG A 53 -7.75 -26.03 -0.67
C ARG A 53 -7.97 -27.21 0.27
#